data_AF-A0A967GRS8-F1
#
_entry.id   AF-A0A967GRS8-F1
#
_cell.length_a   1.000
_cell.length_b   1.000
_cell.length_c   1.000
_cell.angle_alpha   90.00
_cell.angle_beta   90.00
_cell.angle_gamma   90.00
#
_symmetry.space_group_name_H-M   'P 1'
#
loop_
_entity.id
_entity.type
_entity.pdbx_description
1 polymer ?
#
loop_
_entity_poly.entity_id
_entity_poly.type
_entity_poly.pdbx_seq_one_letter_code
_entity_poly.pdbx_strand_id
1 'polypeptide(L)'
;PAPGARSPDPPAPPKPEEPIYTEGPQTRDGTGKYYMGREIAFVMGHQAINWLERSNREDEEAPSKAIAALALKPTDVIADIGAGSGYYTFRMAPLV
;
A
#
# COMPACT_ATOMS: atom_id res chain seq x y z
N PRO A 1 10.75 -8.44 -68.04
CA PRO A 1 11.20 -9.02 -66.75
C PRO A 1 10.78 -8.09 -65.59
N ALA A 2 9.86 -8.54 -64.73
CA ALA A 2 9.42 -7.79 -63.56
C ALA A 2 10.47 -7.89 -62.43
N PRO A 3 10.69 -6.85 -61.63
CA PRO A 3 11.61 -6.93 -60.49
C PRO A 3 11.03 -7.87 -59.44
N GLY A 4 11.79 -8.89 -59.05
CA GLY A 4 11.39 -9.86 -58.04
C GLY A 4 11.12 -9.16 -56.71
N ALA A 5 9.93 -9.39 -56.15
CA ALA A 5 9.58 -8.92 -54.82
C ALA A 5 10.50 -9.60 -53.80
N ARG A 6 11.19 -8.81 -52.99
CA ARG A 6 11.95 -9.31 -51.83
C ARG A 6 10.96 -9.84 -50.81
N SER A 7 11.14 -11.08 -50.37
CA SER A 7 10.42 -11.64 -49.23
C SER A 7 10.66 -10.77 -47.99
N PRO A 8 9.65 -10.52 -47.14
CA PRO A 8 9.86 -9.81 -45.89
C PRO A 8 10.75 -10.63 -44.97
N ASP A 9 11.64 -9.95 -44.26
CA ASP A 9 12.48 -10.56 -43.24
C ASP A 9 11.59 -11.17 -42.14
N PRO A 10 12.02 -12.30 -41.54
CA PRO A 10 11.28 -12.92 -40.45
C PRO A 10 11.17 -11.93 -39.27
N PRO A 11 10.06 -11.98 -38.51
CA PRO A 11 9.87 -11.11 -37.36
C PRO A 11 11.00 -11.33 -36.36
N ALA A 12 11.53 -10.22 -35.83
CA ALA A 12 12.53 -10.28 -34.77
C ALA A 12 11.99 -11.06 -33.57
N PRO A 13 12.86 -11.82 -32.86
CA PRO A 13 12.44 -12.54 -31.66
C PRO A 13 11.88 -11.57 -30.62
N PRO A 14 10.93 -12.03 -29.77
CA PRO A 14 10.38 -11.20 -28.71
C PRO A 14 11.52 -10.69 -27.82
N LYS A 15 11.48 -9.39 -27.50
CA LYS A 15 12.42 -8.81 -26.54
C LYS A 15 12.24 -9.49 -25.18
N PRO A 16 13.32 -9.72 -24.42
CA PRO A 16 13.20 -10.19 -23.04
C PRO A 16 12.27 -9.24 -22.27
N GLU A 17 11.30 -9.79 -21.55
CA GLU A 17 10.48 -8.98 -20.64
C GLU A 17 11.38 -8.37 -19.58
N GLU A 18 11.33 -7.05 -19.43
CA GLU A 18 12.06 -6.38 -18.34
C GLU A 18 11.53 -6.88 -17.00
N PRO A 19 12.41 -7.17 -16.04
CA PRO A 19 11.99 -7.67 -14.75
C PRO A 19 11.17 -6.57 -14.03
N ILE A 20 9.96 -6.93 -13.60
CA ILE A 20 9.04 -6.04 -12.88
C ILE A 20 9.71 -5.45 -11.62
N TYR A 21 10.59 -6.23 -10.99
CA TYR A 21 11.38 -5.82 -9.83
C TYR A 21 12.87 -5.93 -10.12
N THR A 22 13.64 -4.99 -9.58
CA THR A 22 15.11 -5.01 -9.63
C THR A 22 15.70 -5.06 -8.22
N GLU A 23 16.98 -5.39 -8.13
CA GLU A 23 17.74 -5.27 -6.88
C GLU A 23 18.65 -4.04 -6.97
N GLY A 24 18.96 -3.43 -5.82
CA GLY A 24 19.80 -2.24 -5.76
C GLY A 24 20.36 -1.98 -4.35
N PRO A 25 21.05 -0.85 -4.14
CA PRO A 25 21.58 -0.48 -2.84
C PRO A 25 20.47 -0.45 -1.79
N GLN A 26 20.71 -1.09 -0.64
CA GLN A 26 19.73 -1.14 0.44
C GLN A 26 19.83 0.10 1.34
N THR A 27 18.72 0.79 1.58
CA THR A 27 18.65 1.86 2.60
C THR A 27 18.29 1.29 3.97
N ARG A 28 18.45 2.09 5.04
CA ARG A 28 18.19 1.65 6.43
C ARG A 28 16.83 0.98 6.61
N ASP A 29 15.79 1.53 5.98
CA ASP A 29 14.41 1.08 6.13
C ASP A 29 13.90 0.32 4.88
N GLY A 30 14.81 0.03 3.95
CA GLY A 30 14.54 -0.58 2.65
C GLY A 30 14.96 -2.04 2.59
N THR A 31 14.36 -2.77 1.66
CA THR A 31 14.56 -4.22 1.47
C THR A 31 15.64 -4.56 0.43
N GLY A 32 16.22 -3.58 -0.25
CA GLY A 32 17.10 -3.78 -1.41
C GLY A 32 16.36 -4.17 -2.70
N LYS A 33 15.05 -4.44 -2.64
CA LYS A 33 14.20 -4.70 -3.79
C LYS A 33 13.54 -3.41 -4.28
N TYR A 34 13.52 -3.20 -5.59
CA TYR A 34 13.05 -1.99 -6.23
C TYR A 34 11.88 -2.30 -7.17
N TYR A 35 10.91 -1.38 -7.21
CA TYR A 35 9.81 -1.37 -8.16
C TYR A 35 9.70 0.02 -8.78
N MET A 36 9.72 0.13 -10.10
CA MET A 36 9.69 1.42 -10.82
C MET A 36 10.71 2.44 -10.28
N GLY A 37 11.93 1.98 -9.99
CA GLY A 37 13.01 2.82 -9.48
C GLY A 37 12.88 3.26 -8.02
N ARG A 38 11.88 2.75 -7.27
CA ARG A 38 11.71 3.01 -5.83
C ARG A 38 12.01 1.77 -5.01
N GLU A 39 12.83 1.92 -3.97
CA GLU A 39 13.08 0.84 -3.03
C GLU A 39 11.82 0.52 -2.22
N ILE A 40 11.53 -0.77 -2.06
CA ILE A 40 10.43 -1.28 -1.27
C ILE A 40 10.83 -1.26 0.20
N ALA A 41 10.05 -0.58 1.04
CA ALA A 41 10.24 -0.54 2.48
C ALA A 41 9.83 -1.86 3.15
N PHE A 42 10.36 -2.13 4.34
CA PHE A 42 9.85 -3.21 5.19
C PHE A 42 8.39 -2.97 5.59
N VAL A 43 7.65 -4.06 5.79
CA VAL A 43 6.31 -3.98 6.39
C VAL A 43 6.43 -3.77 7.90
N MET A 44 5.59 -2.90 8.44
CA MET A 44 5.49 -2.71 9.88
C MET A 44 4.63 -3.83 10.48
N GLY A 45 5.24 -4.68 11.30
CA GLY A 45 4.57 -5.74 12.04
C GLY A 45 3.95 -5.26 13.35
N HIS A 46 3.35 -6.19 14.11
CA HIS A 46 2.73 -5.89 15.40
C HIS A 46 3.71 -5.30 16.43
N GLN A 47 5.02 -5.48 16.27
CA GLN A 47 6.01 -4.88 17.18
C GLN A 47 5.98 -3.35 17.16
N ALA A 48 5.54 -2.75 16.06
CA ALA A 48 5.46 -1.30 15.93
C ALA A 48 4.07 -0.72 16.26
N ILE A 49 3.19 -1.51 16.88
CA ILE A 49 1.78 -1.16 17.10
C ILE A 49 1.59 0.14 17.90
N ASN A 50 2.55 0.48 18.78
CA ASN A 50 2.51 1.73 19.55
C ASN A 50 2.52 2.98 18.67
N TRP A 51 3.06 2.90 17.45
CA TRP A 51 2.97 3.99 16.47
C TRP A 51 1.52 4.37 16.13
N LEU A 52 0.61 3.39 16.18
CA LEU A 52 -0.82 3.61 15.94
C LEU A 52 -1.49 4.39 17.08
N GLU A 53 -0.88 4.44 18.26
CA GLU A 53 -1.39 5.12 19.46
C GLU A 53 -0.64 6.42 19.76
N ARG A 54 0.21 6.90 18.85
CA ARG A 54 1.02 8.10 19.05
C ARG A 54 0.16 9.32 19.40
N SER A 55 0.66 10.15 20.32
CA SER A 55 -0.12 11.25 20.93
C SER A 55 -0.55 12.32 19.93
N ASN A 56 0.26 12.59 18.90
CA ASN A 56 -0.03 13.58 17.87
C ASN A 56 -0.98 13.08 16.77
N ARG A 57 -1.51 11.85 16.88
CA ARG A 57 -2.42 11.29 15.87
C ARG A 57 -3.71 12.08 15.73
N GLU A 58 -4.25 12.62 16.82
CA GLU A 58 -5.45 13.46 16.73
C GLU A 58 -5.20 14.72 15.89
N ASP A 59 -4.03 15.34 16.06
CA ASP A 59 -3.67 16.54 15.30
C ASP A 59 -3.41 16.23 13.82
N GLU A 60 -2.76 15.10 13.52
CA GLU A 60 -2.40 14.71 12.15
C GLU A 60 -3.56 14.11 11.35
N GLU A 61 -4.40 13.30 11.98
CA GLU A 61 -5.41 12.47 11.30
C GLU A 61 -6.86 12.85 11.65
N ALA A 62 -7.09 13.69 12.67
CA ALA A 62 -8.40 14.06 13.21
C ALA A 62 -9.41 12.90 13.40
N PRO A 63 -9.06 11.78 14.07
CA PRO A 63 -9.95 10.63 14.26
C PRO A 63 -11.28 10.98 14.92
N SER A 64 -11.30 11.94 15.86
CA SER A 64 -12.53 12.37 16.51
C SER A 64 -13.54 12.96 15.51
N LYS A 65 -13.06 13.74 14.53
CA LYS A 65 -13.90 14.28 13.46
C LYS A 65 -14.37 13.17 12.51
N ALA A 66 -13.49 12.23 12.20
CA ALA A 66 -13.84 11.09 11.35
C ALA A 66 -14.96 10.24 11.97
N ILE A 67 -14.87 9.91 13.28
CA ILE A 67 -15.89 9.14 13.99
C ILE A 67 -17.22 9.92 14.06
N ALA A 68 -17.18 11.22 14.36
CA ALA A 68 -18.39 12.05 14.39
C ALA A 68 -19.11 12.09 13.03
N ALA A 69 -18.36 12.10 11.93
CA ALA A 69 -18.91 12.11 10.58
C ALA A 69 -19.63 10.81 10.19
N LEU A 70 -19.35 9.69 10.88
CA LEU A 70 -20.05 8.41 10.65
C LEU A 70 -21.51 8.44 11.13
N ALA A 71 -21.88 9.40 12.00
CA ALA A 71 -23.23 9.57 12.54
C ALA A 71 -23.82 8.28 13.14
N LEU A 72 -22.99 7.58 13.92
CA LEU A 72 -23.30 6.28 14.53
C LEU A 72 -24.52 6.37 15.46
N LYS A 73 -25.30 5.30 15.49
CA LYS A 73 -26.44 5.11 16.40
C LYS A 73 -26.14 4.00 17.41
N PRO A 74 -26.73 4.05 18.61
CA PRO A 74 -26.63 2.99 19.65
C PRO A 74 -27.17 1.61 19.27
N THR A 75 -27.52 1.38 18.01
CA THR A 75 -28.04 0.11 17.49
C THR A 75 -27.25 -0.38 16.29
N ASP A 76 -26.24 0.39 15.86
CA ASP A 76 -25.45 0.04 14.69
C ASP A 76 -24.50 -1.11 15.02
N VAL A 77 -24.37 -2.06 14.10
CA VAL A 77 -23.42 -3.17 14.20
C VAL A 77 -22.26 -2.88 13.26
N ILE A 78 -21.06 -2.72 13.81
CA ILE A 78 -19.87 -2.24 13.07
C ILE A 78 -18.79 -3.32 13.01
N ALA A 79 -18.10 -3.39 11.86
CA ALA A 79 -16.86 -4.11 11.70
C ALA A 79 -15.70 -3.13 11.41
N ASP A 80 -14.67 -3.13 12.26
CA ASP A 80 -13.42 -2.37 12.06
C ASP A 80 -12.38 -3.28 11.36
N ILE A 81 -12.30 -3.18 10.04
CA ILE A 81 -11.40 -4.01 9.22
C ILE A 81 -10.02 -3.37 9.17
N GLY A 82 -9.02 -4.09 9.68
CA GLY A 82 -7.67 -3.55 9.85
C GLY A 82 -7.51 -2.71 11.13
N ALA A 83 -8.28 -3.05 12.18
CA ALA A 83 -8.33 -2.31 13.46
C ALA A 83 -6.97 -2.08 14.14
N GLY A 84 -5.94 -2.87 13.82
CA GLY A 84 -4.61 -2.73 14.42
C GLY A 84 -4.64 -2.83 15.94
N SER A 85 -4.27 -1.75 16.64
CA SER A 85 -4.35 -1.64 18.10
C SER A 85 -5.79 -1.58 18.64
N GLY A 86 -6.79 -1.40 17.77
CA GLY A 86 -8.18 -1.11 18.16
C GLY A 86 -8.44 0.38 18.37
N TYR A 87 -7.58 1.27 17.87
CA TYR A 87 -7.68 2.72 18.07
C TYR A 87 -9.08 3.26 17.80
N TYR A 88 -9.69 2.86 16.68
CA TYR A 88 -11.06 3.25 16.32
C TYR A 88 -12.11 2.40 17.04
N THR A 89 -11.96 1.08 17.08
CA THR A 89 -12.84 0.17 17.85
C THR A 89 -13.17 0.70 19.25
N PHE A 90 -12.17 1.01 20.07
CA PHE A 90 -12.40 1.44 21.46
C PHE A 90 -13.04 2.83 21.56
N ARG A 91 -12.89 3.68 20.55
CA ARG A 91 -13.52 5.00 20.49
C ARG A 91 -14.97 4.93 20.01
N MET A 92 -15.30 3.97 19.15
CA MET A 92 -16.66 3.74 18.67
C MET A 92 -17.49 2.89 19.62
N ALA A 93 -16.89 1.95 20.36
CA ALA A 93 -17.59 1.04 21.26
C ALA A 93 -18.59 1.70 22.25
N PRO A 94 -18.34 2.87 22.86
CA PRO A 94 -19.33 3.50 23.73
C PRO A 94 -20.47 4.24 22.98
N LEU A 95 -20.43 4.32 21.64
CA LEU A 95 -21.39 5.05 20.81
C LEU A 95 -22.46 4.14 20.18
N VAL A 96 -22.22 2.83 20.15
CA VAL A 96 -23.02 1.82 19.44
C VAL A 96 -23.52 0.71 20.34
#